data_AF-A0A7J7KXM0-F1
#
_entry.id   AF-A0A7J7KXM0-F1
#
_cell.length_a   1.000
_cell.length_b   1.000
_cell.length_c   1.000
_cell.angle_alpha   90.00
_cell.angle_beta   90.00
_cell.angle_gamma   90.00
#
_symmetry.space_group_name_H-M   'P 1'
#
loop_
_entity.id
_entity.type
_entity.pdbx_description
1 polymer ?
#
loop_
_entity_poly.entity_id
_entity_poly.type
_entity_poly.pdbx_seq_one_letter_code
_entity_poly.pdbx_strand_id
1 'polypeptide(L)'
;MGDPSELDPNTGEYAENILPAMENLDLAVKAANLVIRVSTIITTAGLGSSYPPLAGEFGGSVSSVMQSIIGFLAENRSPLLVNVYPYFSLDIRLNYSLFGLDKIVVQDSTLGYTNLFDAVVDATYSAALEKIGASKIEIVVSESKWPSAGNGDVASIGNAETCNNNLIKPVSGNSGTPKRLGKSIEVYVFAIFKENLKP
;
A
#
# COMPACT_ATOMS: atom_id res chain seq x y z
N MET A 1 -8.39 19.81 9.44
CA MET A 1 -7.38 18.75 9.27
C MET A 1 -7.21 18.63 7.76
N GLY A 2 -6.01 18.86 7.22
CA GLY A 2 -5.79 18.83 5.76
C GLY A 2 -6.15 17.48 5.16
N ASP A 3 -6.45 17.44 3.86
CA ASP A 3 -6.73 16.18 3.17
C ASP A 3 -5.46 15.32 3.17
N PRO A 4 -5.46 14.10 3.73
CA PRO A 4 -4.30 13.20 3.69
C PRO A 4 -3.74 12.98 2.28
N SER A 5 -4.53 13.20 1.23
CA SER A 5 -4.08 13.14 -0.17
C SER A 5 -3.07 14.22 -0.54
N GLU A 6 -3.08 15.39 0.12
CA GLU A 6 -2.14 16.50 -0.14
C GLU A 6 -0.72 16.17 0.31
N LEU A 7 -0.57 15.25 1.28
CA LEU A 7 0.71 14.83 1.86
C LEU A 7 1.24 13.52 1.25
N ASP A 8 0.52 12.93 0.30
CA ASP A 8 1.01 11.76 -0.41
C ASP A 8 2.18 12.16 -1.32
N PRO A 9 3.41 11.66 -1.10
CA PRO A 9 4.56 12.03 -1.92
C PRO A 9 4.44 11.56 -3.37
N ASN A 10 3.47 10.71 -3.71
CA ASN A 10 3.26 10.25 -5.09
C ASN A 10 2.04 10.89 -5.79
N THR A 11 1.30 11.78 -5.13
CA THR A 11 0.17 12.50 -5.75
C THR A 11 -0.05 13.94 -5.25
N GLY A 12 0.48 14.31 -4.08
CA GLY A 12 0.23 15.56 -3.39
C GLY A 12 1.13 16.73 -3.78
N GLU A 13 0.63 17.95 -3.57
CA GLU A 13 1.34 19.20 -3.90
C GLU A 13 2.61 19.44 -3.07
N TYR A 14 2.72 18.78 -1.91
CA TYR A 14 3.87 18.91 -1.00
C TYR A 14 4.95 17.83 -1.20
N ALA A 15 4.87 17.02 -2.26
CA ALA A 15 5.74 15.87 -2.48
C ALA A 15 7.24 16.19 -2.36
N GLU A 16 7.69 17.33 -2.90
CA GLU A 16 9.09 17.75 -2.86
C GLU A 16 9.61 18.05 -1.44
N ASN A 17 8.72 18.37 -0.49
CA ASN A 17 9.06 18.68 0.90
C ASN A 17 9.13 17.45 1.80
N ILE A 18 8.63 16.30 1.34
CA ILE A 18 8.52 15.09 2.18
C ILE A 18 9.90 14.52 2.53
N LEU A 19 10.79 14.37 1.56
CA LEU A 19 12.13 13.81 1.82
C LEU A 19 12.96 14.69 2.78
N PRO A 20 13.08 16.02 2.57
CA PRO A 20 13.76 16.88 3.54
C PRO A 20 13.17 16.81 4.95
N ALA A 21 11.85 16.66 5.08
CA ALA A 21 11.21 16.49 6.38
C ALA A 21 11.58 15.15 7.03
N MET A 22 11.60 14.06 6.26
CA MET A 22 12.01 12.74 6.74
C MET A 22 13.47 12.74 7.22
N GLU A 23 14.38 13.37 6.49
CA GLU A 23 15.80 13.49 6.87
C GLU A 23 15.96 14.24 8.19
N ASN A 24 15.26 15.35 8.37
CA ASN A 24 15.31 16.13 9.61
C ASN A 24 14.74 15.35 10.81
N LEU A 25 13.64 14.62 10.62
CA LEU A 25 13.05 13.77 11.66
C LEU A 25 14.00 12.64 12.06
N ASP A 26 14.64 12.00 11.10
CA ASP A 26 15.60 10.91 11.36
C ASP A 26 16.83 11.41 12.10
N LEU A 27 17.36 12.59 11.76
CA LEU A 27 18.41 13.25 12.53
C LEU A 27 18.01 13.51 13.98
N ALA A 28 16.78 13.99 14.21
CA ALA A 28 16.27 14.26 15.55
C ALA A 28 16.08 12.97 16.37
N VAL A 29 15.52 11.91 15.77
CA VAL A 29 15.35 10.59 16.38
C VAL A 29 16.69 9.99 16.77
N LYS A 30 17.69 10.05 15.88
CA LYS A 30 19.06 9.59 16.14
C LYS A 30 19.73 10.39 17.25
N ALA A 31 19.60 11.73 17.24
CA ALA A 31 20.15 12.60 18.28
C ALA A 31 19.53 12.31 19.67
N ALA A 32 18.26 11.90 19.72
CA ALA A 32 17.57 11.50 20.93
C ALA A 32 17.86 10.04 21.36
N ASN A 33 18.67 9.29 20.60
CA ASN A 33 18.93 7.85 20.81
C ASN A 33 17.66 6.98 20.86
N LEU A 34 16.65 7.35 20.06
CA LEU A 34 15.39 6.60 19.98
C LEU A 34 15.48 5.53 18.88
N VAL A 35 14.90 4.36 19.12
CA VAL A 35 14.80 3.26 18.15
C VAL A 35 13.47 3.37 17.40
N ILE A 36 13.31 4.44 16.64
CA ILE A 36 12.10 4.73 15.83
C ILE A 36 12.49 4.80 14.36
N ARG A 37 11.73 4.12 13.49
CA ARG A 37 11.95 4.14 12.04
C ARG A 37 11.12 5.25 11.42
N VAL A 38 11.78 6.17 10.69
CA VAL A 38 11.09 7.25 9.97
C VAL A 38 10.63 6.74 8.61
N SER A 39 9.38 7.01 8.27
CA SER A 39 8.80 6.62 7.00
C SER A 39 7.80 7.64 6.48
N THR A 40 7.20 7.37 5.32
CA THR A 40 6.11 8.10 4.72
C THR A 40 5.03 7.14 4.22
N ILE A 41 3.82 7.66 4.07
CA ILE A 41 2.64 6.94 3.57
C ILE A 41 2.40 7.36 2.12
N ILE A 42 2.16 6.39 1.24
CA ILE A 42 1.73 6.64 -0.14
C ILE A 42 0.39 5.99 -0.42
N THR A 43 -0.35 6.47 -1.42
CA THR A 43 -1.49 5.75 -1.99
C THR A 43 -1.07 4.96 -3.24
N THR A 44 -1.93 4.05 -3.69
CA THR A 44 -1.69 3.30 -4.93
C THR A 44 -2.01 4.12 -6.18
N ALA A 45 -2.51 5.36 -6.04
CA ALA A 45 -2.85 6.24 -7.16
C ALA A 45 -1.61 6.78 -7.89
N GLY A 46 -0.46 6.88 -7.23
CA GLY A 46 0.80 7.27 -7.87
C GLY A 46 1.50 6.16 -8.67
N LEU A 47 0.93 4.94 -8.72
CA LEU A 47 1.37 3.91 -9.65
C LEU A 47 0.90 4.26 -11.06
N GLY A 48 1.85 4.51 -11.97
CA GLY A 48 1.57 4.75 -13.39
C GLY A 48 1.24 3.45 -14.14
N SER A 49 1.87 2.34 -13.74
CA SER A 49 1.53 0.99 -14.17
C SER A 49 1.36 0.10 -12.95
N SER A 50 0.34 -0.76 -12.97
CA SER A 50 0.06 -1.73 -11.91
C SER A 50 -0.50 -3.05 -12.43
N TYR A 51 -0.63 -3.18 -13.76
CA TYR A 51 -1.12 -4.39 -14.41
C TYR A 51 -0.26 -4.76 -15.64
N PRO A 52 0.25 -6.00 -15.72
CA PRO A 52 0.21 -7.01 -14.66
C PRO A 52 1.14 -6.60 -13.48
N PRO A 53 0.95 -7.15 -12.26
CA PRO A 53 1.64 -6.66 -11.05
C PRO A 53 3.18 -6.53 -11.16
N LEU A 54 3.85 -7.45 -11.85
CA LEU A 54 5.30 -7.40 -12.06
C LEU A 54 5.74 -6.17 -12.85
N ALA A 55 4.89 -5.62 -13.71
CA ALA A 55 5.12 -4.39 -14.47
C ALA A 55 4.78 -3.12 -13.67
N GLY A 56 4.64 -3.22 -12.35
CA GLY A 56 4.34 -2.10 -11.48
C GLY A 56 5.41 -1.01 -11.55
N GLU A 57 5.03 0.24 -11.78
CA GLU A 57 5.94 1.39 -11.85
C GLU A 57 5.28 2.67 -11.32
N PHE A 58 6.07 3.53 -10.65
CA PHE A 58 5.64 4.90 -10.33
C PHE A 58 5.56 5.74 -11.61
N GLY A 59 4.48 6.51 -11.76
CA GLY A 59 4.20 7.27 -12.97
C GLY A 59 4.87 8.65 -13.03
N GLY A 60 5.02 9.18 -14.25
CA GLY A 60 5.21 10.62 -14.51
C GLY A 60 6.30 11.32 -13.70
N SER A 61 5.98 12.52 -13.22
CA SER A 61 6.88 13.40 -12.46
C SER A 61 7.20 12.92 -11.05
N VAL A 62 6.41 11.98 -10.49
CA VAL A 62 6.59 11.50 -9.12
C VAL A 62 7.64 10.38 -9.00
N SER A 63 8.02 9.77 -10.13
CA SER A 63 9.02 8.68 -10.13
C SER A 63 10.37 9.11 -9.55
N SER A 64 10.83 10.35 -9.77
CA SER A 64 12.12 10.82 -9.22
C SER A 64 12.05 11.01 -7.71
N VAL A 65 11.00 11.68 -7.22
CA VAL A 65 10.75 11.88 -5.78
C VAL A 65 10.65 10.54 -5.06
N MET A 66 9.86 9.61 -5.60
CA MET A 66 9.72 8.27 -5.03
C MET A 66 11.04 7.49 -5.03
N GLN A 67 11.89 7.66 -6.04
CA GLN A 67 13.21 7.02 -6.05
C GLN A 67 14.09 7.51 -4.90
N SER A 68 14.14 8.82 -4.66
CA SER A 68 14.91 9.39 -3.55
C SER A 68 14.37 8.95 -2.18
N ILE A 69 13.05 8.94 -2.01
CA ILE A 69 12.39 8.46 -0.78
C ILE A 69 12.71 6.99 -0.52
N ILE A 70 12.58 6.12 -1.52
CA ILE A 70 12.87 4.69 -1.37
C ILE A 70 14.35 4.44 -1.09
N GLY A 71 15.24 5.24 -1.68
CA GLY A 71 16.67 5.24 -1.34
C GLY A 71 16.90 5.53 0.15
N PHE A 72 16.33 6.62 0.65
CA PHE A 72 16.40 6.99 2.06
C PHE A 72 15.85 5.89 2.99
N LEU A 73 14.69 5.32 2.66
CA LEU A 73 14.07 4.24 3.44
C LEU A 73 14.97 3.00 3.48
N ALA A 74 15.56 2.62 2.34
CA ALA A 74 16.45 1.46 2.25
C ALA A 74 17.72 1.64 3.08
N GLU A 75 18.35 2.82 3.03
CA GLU A 75 19.53 3.16 3.84
C GLU A 75 19.24 3.09 5.34
N ASN A 76 18.06 3.58 5.75
CA ASN A 76 17.64 3.61 7.15
C ASN A 76 16.87 2.36 7.60
N ARG A 77 16.76 1.32 6.75
CA ARG A 77 16.02 0.07 7.02
C ARG A 77 14.58 0.32 7.49
N SER A 78 13.97 1.37 6.94
CA SER A 78 12.60 1.77 7.23
C SER A 78 11.65 1.19 6.18
N PRO A 79 10.43 0.80 6.56
CA PRO A 79 9.46 0.28 5.61
C PRO A 79 8.88 1.44 4.79
N LEU A 80 8.28 1.16 3.64
CA LEU A 80 7.36 2.07 2.96
C LEU A 80 5.93 1.78 3.46
N LEU A 81 5.20 2.81 3.88
CA LEU A 81 3.79 2.64 4.26
C LEU A 81 2.91 2.90 3.04
N VAL A 82 1.92 2.05 2.83
CA VAL A 82 1.05 2.10 1.65
C VAL A 82 -0.42 1.96 2.05
N ASN A 83 -1.24 2.88 1.61
CA ASN A 83 -2.69 2.78 1.70
C ASN A 83 -3.21 1.96 0.52
N VAL A 84 -3.78 0.78 0.80
CA VAL A 84 -4.25 -0.18 -0.19
C VAL A 84 -5.75 -0.37 -0.06
N TYR A 85 -6.49 0.09 -1.06
CA TYR A 85 -7.95 0.09 -1.07
C TYR A 85 -8.52 -0.64 -2.28
N PRO A 86 -8.66 -1.98 -2.23
CA PRO A 86 -9.29 -2.76 -3.30
C PRO A 86 -10.70 -2.27 -3.66
N TYR A 87 -11.40 -1.64 -2.71
CA TYR A 87 -12.71 -1.03 -2.88
C TYR A 87 -12.77 0.00 -4.02
N PHE A 88 -11.73 0.83 -4.19
CA PHE A 88 -11.75 1.90 -5.21
C PHE A 88 -11.45 1.42 -6.63
N SER A 89 -11.02 0.17 -6.79
CA SER A 89 -10.88 -0.44 -8.10
C SER A 89 -12.25 -0.91 -8.60
N LEU A 90 -13.07 0.06 -9.01
CA LEU A 90 -14.47 -0.10 -9.42
C LEU A 90 -14.67 -0.95 -10.69
N ASP A 91 -13.59 -1.33 -11.36
CA ASP A 91 -13.60 -2.09 -12.61
C ASP A 91 -13.40 -3.60 -12.42
N ILE A 92 -13.42 -4.06 -11.17
CA ILE A 92 -13.01 -5.42 -10.81
C ILE A 92 -14.18 -6.23 -10.27
N ARG A 93 -14.20 -7.52 -10.68
CA ARG A 93 -15.07 -8.56 -10.13
C ARG A 93 -15.07 -8.46 -8.61
N LEU A 94 -16.21 -8.09 -8.01
CA LEU A 94 -16.36 -7.88 -6.56
C LEU A 94 -15.67 -8.96 -5.72
N ASN A 95 -15.77 -10.22 -6.13
CA ASN A 95 -15.15 -11.36 -5.43
C ASN A 95 -13.61 -11.31 -5.44
N TYR A 96 -12.97 -10.76 -6.48
CA TYR A 96 -11.51 -10.56 -6.53
C TYR A 96 -11.07 -9.49 -5.52
N SER A 97 -11.85 -8.42 -5.36
CA SER A 97 -11.57 -7.36 -4.38
C SER A 97 -11.89 -7.75 -2.93
N LEU A 98 -12.80 -8.72 -2.74
CA LEU A 98 -13.20 -9.24 -1.42
C LEU A 98 -12.45 -10.51 -0.99
N PHE A 99 -11.38 -10.91 -1.68
CA PHE A 99 -10.62 -12.15 -1.40
C PHE A 99 -11.45 -13.44 -1.48
N GLY A 100 -12.55 -13.42 -2.25
CA GLY A 100 -13.56 -14.46 -2.31
C GLY A 100 -13.36 -15.49 -3.43
N LEU A 101 -12.16 -15.60 -4.01
CA LEU A 101 -11.88 -16.51 -5.11
C LEU A 101 -10.74 -17.47 -4.75
N ASP A 102 -10.99 -18.77 -4.94
CA ASP A 102 -9.96 -19.82 -4.85
C ASP A 102 -9.29 -20.10 -6.20
N LYS A 103 -9.55 -19.25 -7.20
CA LYS A 103 -9.03 -19.38 -8.56
C LYS A 103 -8.15 -18.19 -8.89
N ILE A 104 -7.08 -18.45 -9.61
CA ILE A 104 -6.20 -17.41 -10.15
C ILE A 104 -7.02 -16.54 -11.12
N VAL A 105 -7.04 -15.23 -10.85
CA VAL A 105 -7.70 -14.23 -11.70
C VAL A 105 -6.68 -13.57 -12.61
N VAL A 106 -5.50 -13.26 -12.07
CA VAL A 106 -4.39 -12.69 -12.83
C VAL A 106 -3.20 -13.64 -12.74
N GLN A 107 -2.74 -14.11 -13.89
CA GLN A 107 -1.48 -14.85 -14.01
C GLN A 107 -0.43 -13.90 -14.57
N ASP A 108 0.65 -13.72 -13.83
CA ASP A 108 1.75 -12.84 -14.20
C ASP A 108 3.07 -13.60 -14.09
N SER A 109 3.58 -14.07 -15.24
CA SER A 109 4.67 -15.05 -15.29
C SER A 109 4.32 -16.28 -14.44
N THR A 110 5.09 -16.58 -13.39
CA THR A 110 4.84 -17.68 -12.45
C THR A 110 3.96 -17.29 -11.26
N LEU A 111 3.63 -16.01 -11.10
CA LEU A 111 2.85 -15.49 -9.97
C LEU A 111 1.35 -15.50 -10.30
N GLY A 112 0.57 -16.23 -9.51
CA GLY A 112 -0.88 -16.28 -9.63
C GLY A 112 -1.55 -15.47 -8.52
N TYR A 113 -2.40 -14.52 -8.89
CA TYR A 113 -3.14 -13.69 -7.95
C TYR A 113 -4.61 -14.09 -7.90
N THR A 114 -5.07 -14.44 -6.70
CA THR A 114 -6.46 -14.84 -6.42
C THR A 114 -7.29 -13.71 -5.80
N ASN A 115 -6.62 -12.63 -5.34
CA ASN A 115 -7.25 -11.43 -4.81
C ASN A 115 -6.51 -10.17 -5.27
N LEU A 116 -7.24 -9.06 -5.33
CA LEU A 116 -6.72 -7.78 -5.82
C LEU A 116 -5.72 -7.15 -4.85
N PHE A 117 -5.90 -7.34 -3.56
CA PHE A 117 -5.01 -6.79 -2.54
C PHE A 117 -3.58 -7.24 -2.78
N ASP A 118 -3.36 -8.53 -2.97
CA ASP A 118 -2.02 -9.08 -3.23
C ASP A 118 -1.43 -8.53 -4.53
N ALA A 119 -2.25 -8.41 -5.57
CA ALA A 119 -1.82 -7.87 -6.86
C ALA A 119 -1.36 -6.41 -6.76
N VAL A 120 -2.08 -5.58 -6.00
CA VAL A 120 -1.73 -4.16 -5.81
C VAL A 120 -0.51 -3.99 -4.91
N VAL A 121 -0.39 -4.81 -3.86
CA VAL A 121 0.81 -4.81 -3.00
C VAL A 121 2.05 -5.23 -3.81
N ASP A 122 1.94 -6.26 -4.65
CA ASP A 122 3.06 -6.72 -5.48
C ASP A 122 3.39 -5.77 -6.61
N ALA A 123 2.40 -5.06 -7.18
CA ALA A 123 2.64 -3.95 -8.08
C ALA A 123 3.45 -2.83 -7.41
N THR A 124 3.14 -2.52 -6.16
CA THR A 124 3.89 -1.52 -5.38
C THR A 124 5.30 -1.99 -5.07
N TYR A 125 5.48 -3.28 -4.75
CA TYR A 125 6.82 -3.87 -4.63
C TYR A 125 7.59 -3.77 -5.95
N SER A 126 7.00 -4.14 -7.09
CA SER A 126 7.68 -3.99 -8.39
C SER A 126 8.11 -2.54 -8.63
N ALA A 127 7.22 -1.57 -8.41
CA ALA A 127 7.52 -0.16 -8.60
C ALA A 127 8.68 0.32 -7.72
N ALA A 128 8.75 -0.17 -6.48
CA ALA A 128 9.79 0.22 -5.54
C ALA A 128 11.14 -0.49 -5.78
N LEU A 129 11.11 -1.73 -6.27
CA LEU A 129 12.29 -2.58 -6.38
C LEU A 129 13.07 -2.39 -7.68
N GLU A 130 12.39 -2.19 -8.81
CA GLU A 130 12.99 -2.34 -10.13
C GLU A 130 13.91 -1.19 -10.56
N LYS A 131 13.91 -0.05 -9.84
CA LYS A 131 14.73 1.12 -10.23
C LYS A 131 15.90 1.45 -9.29
N ILE A 132 15.95 0.89 -8.08
CA ILE A 132 16.86 1.38 -7.00
C ILE A 132 17.72 0.25 -6.39
N GLY A 133 17.49 -1.01 -6.76
CA GLY A 133 18.19 -2.15 -6.14
C GLY A 133 17.81 -2.36 -4.67
N ALA A 134 16.76 -1.69 -4.20
CA ALA A 134 16.24 -1.72 -2.83
C ALA A 134 15.46 -3.02 -2.52
N SER A 135 15.98 -4.17 -2.96
CA SER A 135 15.41 -5.53 -2.77
C SER A 135 14.92 -5.84 -1.36
N LYS A 136 15.45 -5.12 -0.37
CA LYS A 136 15.22 -5.28 1.06
C LYS A 136 14.16 -4.36 1.65
N ILE A 137 13.59 -3.42 0.89
CA ILE A 137 12.53 -2.57 1.43
C ILE A 137 11.29 -3.42 1.75
N GLU A 138 10.70 -3.14 2.90
CA GLU A 138 9.45 -3.76 3.36
C GLU A 138 8.29 -2.82 3.07
N ILE A 139 7.14 -3.38 2.71
CA ILE A 139 5.89 -2.62 2.66
C ILE A 139 5.06 -2.98 3.90
N VAL A 140 4.56 -1.94 4.57
CA VAL A 140 3.51 -2.02 5.59
C VAL A 140 2.26 -1.42 4.97
N VAL A 141 1.13 -2.13 5.03
CA VAL A 141 -0.15 -1.57 4.58
C VAL A 141 -0.73 -0.74 5.72
N SER A 142 -0.62 0.58 5.62
CA SER A 142 -1.01 1.53 6.67
C SER A 142 -2.51 1.77 6.74
N GLU A 143 -3.22 1.53 5.64
CA GLU A 143 -4.68 1.58 5.62
C GLU A 143 -5.24 0.60 4.60
N SER A 144 -6.23 -0.19 5.01
CA SER A 144 -7.11 -0.92 4.10
C SER A 144 -8.51 -1.01 4.69
N LYS A 145 -9.54 -0.88 3.83
CA LYS A 145 -10.94 -0.98 4.26
C LYS A 145 -11.89 -1.35 3.15
N TRP A 146 -13.10 -1.67 3.59
CA TRP A 146 -14.29 -1.66 2.77
C TRP A 146 -15.45 -0.91 3.47
N PRO A 147 -16.09 0.08 2.83
CA PRO A 147 -17.19 0.82 3.43
C PRO A 147 -18.44 -0.05 3.67
N SER A 148 -19.12 0.16 4.79
CA SER A 148 -20.34 -0.58 5.15
C SER A 148 -21.65 0.05 4.63
N ALA A 149 -21.58 1.25 4.03
CA ALA A 149 -22.69 2.00 3.46
C ALA A 149 -22.18 3.07 2.48
N GLY A 150 -23.09 3.69 1.71
CA GLY A 150 -22.81 4.90 0.93
C GLY A 150 -22.53 4.69 -0.55
N ASN A 151 -22.60 3.46 -1.07
CA ASN A 151 -22.39 3.16 -2.49
C ASN A 151 -23.19 1.91 -2.92
N GLY A 152 -24.52 2.00 -2.83
CA GLY A 152 -25.44 0.92 -3.21
C GLY A 152 -25.13 -0.41 -2.52
N ASP A 153 -25.23 -1.51 -3.27
CA ASP A 153 -25.02 -2.87 -2.76
C ASP A 153 -23.53 -3.23 -2.56
N VAL A 154 -22.62 -2.44 -3.14
CA VAL A 154 -21.16 -2.68 -3.06
C VAL A 154 -20.65 -2.31 -1.67
N ALA A 155 -21.03 -1.14 -1.16
CA ALA A 155 -20.74 -0.72 0.20
C ALA A 155 -21.83 -1.22 1.16
N SER A 156 -21.69 -2.45 1.63
CA SER A 156 -22.63 -3.11 2.52
C SER A 156 -21.92 -3.68 3.75
N ILE A 157 -22.68 -3.91 4.82
CA ILE A 157 -22.16 -4.52 6.06
C ILE A 157 -21.51 -5.88 5.76
N GLY A 158 -22.17 -6.72 4.95
CA GLY A 158 -21.66 -8.06 4.62
C GLY A 158 -20.34 -8.03 3.82
N ASN A 159 -20.21 -7.11 2.87
CA ASN A 159 -18.96 -6.96 2.12
C ASN A 159 -17.84 -6.37 3.00
N ALA A 160 -18.19 -5.44 3.90
CA ALA A 160 -17.25 -4.88 4.85
C ALA A 160 -16.70 -5.92 5.83
N GLU A 161 -17.57 -6.76 6.38
CA GLU A 161 -17.19 -7.90 7.22
C GLU A 161 -16.31 -8.89 6.47
N THR A 162 -16.70 -9.26 5.23
CA THR A 162 -15.93 -10.19 4.40
C THR A 162 -14.52 -9.65 4.11
N CYS A 163 -14.40 -8.39 3.74
CA CYS A 163 -13.11 -7.75 3.48
C CYS A 163 -12.22 -7.77 4.73
N ASN A 164 -12.74 -7.29 5.87
CA ASN A 164 -11.98 -7.22 7.13
C ASN A 164 -11.54 -8.60 7.61
N ASN A 165 -12.42 -9.60 7.54
CA ASN A 165 -12.09 -10.98 7.91
C ASN A 165 -11.05 -11.58 6.99
N ASN A 166 -11.08 -11.28 5.69
CA ASN A 166 -10.13 -11.83 4.74
C ASN A 166 -8.79 -11.10 4.68
N LEU A 167 -8.70 -9.85 5.16
CA LEU A 167 -7.43 -9.15 5.33
C LEU A 167 -6.48 -9.88 6.30
N ILE A 168 -6.99 -10.80 7.13
CA ILE A 168 -6.13 -11.66 7.97
C ILE A 168 -5.26 -12.63 7.15
N LYS A 169 -5.68 -13.00 5.93
CA LYS A 169 -4.98 -13.98 5.07
C LYS A 169 -3.52 -13.58 4.80
N PRO A 170 -3.20 -12.39 4.24
CA PRO A 170 -1.82 -11.97 4.01
C PRO A 170 -1.01 -11.74 5.30
N VAL A 171 -1.68 -11.55 6.44
CA VAL A 171 -1.03 -11.27 7.74
C VAL A 171 -0.67 -12.57 8.48
N SER A 172 -1.51 -13.61 8.37
CA SER A 172 -1.37 -14.86 9.11
C SER A 172 -0.50 -15.90 8.40
N GLY A 173 0.22 -16.73 9.17
CA GLY A 173 0.78 -17.99 8.68
C GLY A 173 1.94 -17.88 7.67
N ASN A 174 2.71 -16.79 7.64
CA ASN A 174 3.78 -16.57 6.67
C ASN A 174 3.33 -16.63 5.20
N SER A 175 2.05 -16.35 4.89
CA SER A 175 1.57 -16.42 3.52
C SER A 175 2.19 -15.30 2.66
N GLY A 176 2.13 -14.06 3.12
CA GLY A 176 2.56 -12.89 2.35
C GLY A 176 1.78 -12.76 1.04
N THR A 177 2.41 -12.15 0.04
CA THR A 177 1.90 -12.08 -1.34
C THR A 177 2.65 -13.07 -2.26
N PRO A 178 2.15 -13.34 -3.48
CA PRO A 178 2.87 -14.16 -4.46
C PRO A 178 4.34 -13.75 -4.73
N LYS A 179 4.66 -12.45 -4.79
CA LYS A 179 6.04 -11.96 -4.98
C LYS A 179 6.87 -12.01 -3.69
N ARG A 180 6.23 -11.98 -2.51
CA ARG A 180 6.86 -11.99 -1.18
C ARG A 180 6.40 -13.16 -0.32
N LEU A 181 6.40 -14.36 -0.90
CA LEU A 181 6.03 -15.60 -0.22
C LEU A 181 6.87 -15.82 1.04
N GLY A 182 6.24 -16.35 2.09
CA GLY A 182 6.92 -16.69 3.34
C GLY A 182 7.10 -15.51 4.31
N LYS A 183 6.65 -14.30 3.94
CA LYS A 183 6.79 -13.10 4.75
C LYS A 183 5.43 -12.43 4.96
N SER A 184 4.92 -12.52 6.19
CA SER A 184 3.70 -11.81 6.58
C SER A 184 3.82 -10.31 6.29
N ILE A 185 2.70 -9.73 5.85
CA ILE A 185 2.58 -8.29 5.63
C ILE A 185 1.91 -7.70 6.86
N GLU A 186 2.49 -6.64 7.40
CA GLU A 186 1.85 -5.85 8.47
C GLU A 186 0.75 -4.99 7.84
N VAL A 187 -0.47 -5.09 8.38
CA VAL A 187 -1.66 -4.43 7.83
C VAL A 187 -2.45 -3.75 8.96
N TYR A 188 -2.80 -2.49 8.75
CA TYR A 188 -3.65 -1.69 9.62
C TYR A 188 -5.03 -1.53 8.99
N VAL A 189 -6.06 -2.03 9.69
CA VAL A 189 -7.45 -1.94 9.23
C VAL A 189 -7.97 -0.52 9.47
N PHE A 190 -8.44 0.13 8.42
CA PHE A 190 -9.02 1.47 8.48
C PHE A 190 -10.55 1.37 8.58
N ALA A 191 -11.24 1.92 9.56
CA ALA A 191 -10.77 2.49 10.80
C ALA A 191 -11.58 1.89 11.95
N ILE A 192 -11.17 2.20 13.19
CA ILE A 192 -11.86 1.71 14.39
C ILE A 192 -13.30 2.24 14.47
N PHE A 193 -13.54 3.48 14.02
CA PHE A 193 -14.84 4.14 14.11
C PHE A 193 -15.30 4.72 12.78
N LYS A 194 -16.63 4.93 12.66
CA LYS A 194 -17.21 5.75 11.60
C LYS A 194 -16.86 7.21 11.86
N GLU A 195 -16.33 7.88 10.85
CA GLU A 195 -15.91 9.28 10.94
C GLU A 195 -16.99 10.16 10.29
N ASN A 196 -17.96 10.62 11.08
CA ASN A 196 -19.13 11.37 10.60
C ASN A 196 -18.84 12.80 10.14
N LEU A 197 -17.60 13.25 10.25
CA LEU A 197 -17.12 14.55 9.77
C LEU A 197 -16.20 14.41 8.55
N LYS A 198 -16.00 13.20 8.02
CA LYS A 198 -15.32 13.04 6.73
C LYS A 198 -16.22 13.59 5.60
N PRO A 199 -15.64 14.38 4.68
CA PRO A 199 -16.39 14.97 3.57
C PRO A 199 -16.99 13.92 2.63
#